data_AF-A0A7R9YK18-F1
#
_entry.id   AF-A0A7R9YK18-F1
#
_cell.length_a   1.000
_cell.length_b   1.000
_cell.length_c   1.000
_cell.angle_alpha   90.00
_cell.angle_beta   90.00
_cell.angle_gamma   90.00
#
_symmetry.space_group_name_H-M   'P 1'
#
loop_
_entity.id
_entity.type
_entity.pdbx_description
1 polymer ?
#
loop_
_entity_poly.entity_id
_entity_poly.type
_entity_poly.pdbx_seq_one_letter_code
_entity_poly.pdbx_strand_id
1 'polypeptide(L)'
;LGALKYIPHAVFKLLENMPMPWEQVRMVDVLYHVTGAITFVNEVPKVIEPVYLAQWGTMWIMMRREKRDRRHFKRMRFPPFDDEEPPLDYGDNVLDVEPLEPIAIDLDDEEDAAVHGWLYDHYPLRFTKFVNGPSYRTW
;
A
#
# COMPACT_ATOMS: atom_id res chain seq x y z
N LEU A 1 4.52 14.46 26.82
CA LEU A 1 5.95 14.04 26.75
C LEU A 1 6.15 12.52 26.80
N GLY A 2 5.48 11.77 27.69
CA GLY A 2 5.70 10.30 27.79
C GLY A 2 5.52 9.51 26.49
N ALA A 3 4.62 9.95 25.59
CA ALA A 3 4.39 9.32 24.29
C ALA A 3 5.61 9.34 23.35
N LEU A 4 6.51 10.33 23.49
CA LEU A 4 7.70 10.48 22.64
C LEU A 4 8.59 9.22 22.66
N LYS A 5 8.64 8.51 23.80
CA LYS A 5 9.38 7.26 23.95
C LYS A 5 8.94 6.18 22.93
N TYR A 6 7.69 6.20 22.50
CA TYR A 6 7.10 5.18 21.62
C TYR A 6 7.04 5.59 20.15
N ILE A 7 7.47 6.83 19.81
CA ILE A 7 7.48 7.32 18.42
C ILE A 7 8.26 6.38 17.48
N PRO A 8 9.47 5.88 17.83
CA PRO A 8 10.18 4.96 16.94
C PRO A 8 9.36 3.71 16.59
N HIS A 9 8.56 3.22 17.54
CA HIS A 9 7.69 2.07 17.30
C HIS A 9 6.48 2.43 16.41
N ALA A 10 5.86 3.60 16.64
CA ALA A 10 4.77 4.09 15.80
C ALA A 10 5.23 4.29 14.34
N VAL A 11 6.41 4.90 14.14
CA VAL A 11 7.00 5.09 12.81
C VAL A 11 7.32 3.76 12.15
N PHE A 12 7.90 2.81 12.89
CA PHE A 12 8.14 1.46 12.36
C PHE A 12 6.85 0.80 11.85
N LYS A 13 5.78 0.80 12.66
CA LYS A 13 4.49 0.22 12.29
C LYS A 13 3.84 0.91 11.10
N LEU A 14 4.00 2.23 10.98
CA LEU A 14 3.52 3.01 9.85
C LEU A 14 4.25 2.63 8.54
N LEU A 15 5.59 2.58 8.58
CA LEU A 15 6.41 2.25 7.41
C LEU A 15 6.27 0.79 6.99
N GLU A 16 6.11 -0.13 7.94
CA GLU A 16 5.88 -1.55 7.66
C GLU A 16 4.60 -1.75 6.83
N ASN A 17 3.58 -0.92 7.05
CA ASN A 17 2.28 -1.01 6.37
C ASN A 17 2.14 -0.06 5.16
N MET A 18 3.24 0.42 4.57
CA MET A 18 3.17 1.24 3.35
C MET A 18 2.39 0.55 2.22
N PRO A 19 1.48 1.26 1.53
CA PRO A 19 0.72 0.70 0.40
C PRO A 19 1.66 0.26 -0.71
N MET A 20 1.32 -0.86 -1.35
CA MET A 20 2.10 -1.39 -2.47
C MET A 20 1.74 -0.66 -3.77
N PRO A 21 2.59 -0.65 -4.81
CA PRO A 21 2.35 0.13 -6.04
C PRO A 21 1.09 -0.24 -6.84
N TRP A 22 0.55 -1.44 -6.62
CA TRP A 22 -0.70 -1.92 -7.23
C TRP A 22 -1.94 -1.60 -6.39
N GLU A 23 -1.77 -1.01 -5.20
CA GLU A 23 -2.87 -0.58 -4.34
C GLU A 23 -3.06 0.94 -4.47
N GLN A 24 -4.31 1.38 -4.65
CA GLN A 24 -4.63 2.82 -4.63
C GLN A 24 -4.66 3.37 -3.21
N VAL A 25 -5.39 2.67 -2.34
CA VAL A 25 -5.62 3.06 -0.95
C VAL A 25 -5.48 1.81 -0.09
N ARG A 26 -4.78 1.96 1.03
CA ARG A 26 -4.71 0.93 2.06
C ARG A 26 -5.37 1.44 3.33
N MET A 27 -6.47 0.78 3.70
CA MET A 27 -7.13 0.98 4.98
C MET A 27 -6.47 0.08 6.03
N VAL A 28 -6.07 0.67 7.16
CA VAL A 28 -5.39 -0.04 8.25
C VAL A 28 -6.06 0.25 9.57
N ASP A 29 -6.10 -0.76 10.44
CA ASP A 29 -6.52 -0.61 11.82
C ASP A 29 -5.52 0.26 12.59
N VAL A 30 -6.04 1.25 13.31
CA VAL A 30 -5.23 2.18 14.10
C VAL A 30 -5.61 2.13 15.58
N LEU A 31 -4.60 2.22 16.44
CA LEU A 31 -4.73 2.38 17.87
C LEU A 31 -4.24 3.78 18.25
N TYR A 32 -5.15 4.65 18.69
CA TYR A 32 -4.84 6.04 19.04
C TYR A 32 -5.02 6.30 20.53
N HIS A 33 -4.25 7.24 21.06
CA HIS A 33 -4.44 7.75 22.41
C HIS A 33 -5.63 8.73 22.44
N VAL A 34 -6.51 8.66 23.44
CA VAL A 34 -7.75 9.46 23.55
C VAL A 34 -7.48 10.98 23.47
N THR A 35 -6.31 11.43 23.94
CA THR A 35 -5.91 12.85 23.88
C THR A 35 -5.24 13.25 22.56
N GLY A 36 -5.13 12.36 21.57
CA GLY A 36 -4.43 12.61 20.30
C GLY A 36 -2.90 12.65 20.38
N ALA A 37 -2.30 12.15 21.47
CA ALA A 37 -0.86 12.28 21.69
C ALA A 37 0.02 11.37 20.80
N ILE A 38 -0.51 10.22 20.38
CA ILE A 38 0.17 9.24 19.52
C ILE A 38 -0.86 8.31 18.88
N THR A 39 -0.56 7.84 17.68
CA THR A 39 -1.34 6.84 16.94
C THR A 39 -0.41 5.77 16.40
N PHE A 40 -0.79 4.50 16.57
CA PHE A 40 -0.09 3.33 16.06
C PHE A 40 -0.92 2.64 14.99
N VAL A 41 -0.27 2.13 13.96
CA VAL A 41 -0.89 1.14 13.07
C VAL A 41 -0.86 -0.21 13.78
N ASN A 42 -2.03 -0.83 13.95
CA ASN A 42 -2.24 -2.06 14.70
C ASN A 42 -2.38 -3.30 13.80
N GLU A 43 -1.63 -3.34 12.70
CA GLU A 43 -1.61 -4.46 11.77
C GLU A 43 -0.18 -4.93 11.50
N VAL A 44 -0.01 -6.23 11.27
CA VAL A 44 1.21 -6.80 10.72
C VAL A 44 0.88 -7.23 9.30
N PRO A 45 1.52 -6.64 8.28
CA PRO A 45 1.21 -6.97 6.89
C PRO A 45 1.69 -8.39 6.62
N LYS A 46 0.75 -9.25 6.20
CA LYS A 46 1.04 -10.62 5.83
C LYS A 46 0.72 -10.81 4.37
N VAL A 47 1.60 -11.50 3.68
CA VAL A 47 1.49 -11.75 2.25
C VAL A 47 1.63 -13.24 1.98
N ILE A 48 0.97 -13.72 0.94
CA ILE A 48 1.20 -15.06 0.40
C ILE A 48 2.44 -14.97 -0.49
N GLU A 49 3.53 -15.62 -0.10
CA GLU A 49 4.84 -15.49 -0.76
C GLU A 49 4.80 -15.63 -2.29
N PRO A 50 4.23 -16.69 -2.89
CA PRO A 50 4.20 -16.83 -4.35
C PRO A 50 3.37 -15.74 -5.03
N VAL A 51 2.27 -15.30 -4.42
CA VAL A 51 1.42 -14.22 -4.94
C VAL A 51 2.17 -12.90 -4.90
N TYR A 52 2.87 -12.62 -3.79
CA TYR A 52 3.66 -11.40 -3.63
C TYR A 52 4.81 -11.32 -4.63
N LEU A 53 5.47 -12.44 -4.90
CA LEU A 53 6.48 -12.53 -5.96
C LEU A 53 5.88 -12.29 -7.35
N ALA A 54 4.71 -12.85 -7.63
CA ALA A 54 4.00 -12.60 -8.89
C ALA A 54 3.62 -11.12 -9.05
N GLN A 55 3.04 -10.49 -8.02
CA GLN A 55 2.72 -9.06 -7.99
C GLN A 55 3.96 -8.21 -8.32
N TRP A 56 5.08 -8.42 -7.63
CA TRP A 56 6.33 -7.71 -7.95
C TRP A 56 6.90 -8.04 -9.33
N GLY A 57 6.71 -9.26 -9.81
CA GLY A 57 7.04 -9.65 -11.19
C GLY A 57 6.29 -8.81 -12.22
N THR A 58 4.98 -8.61 -12.02
CA THR A 58 4.18 -7.73 -12.89
C THR A 58 4.65 -6.27 -12.79
N MET A 59 4.99 -5.79 -11.59
CA MET A 59 5.52 -4.42 -11.40
C MET A 59 6.81 -4.20 -12.16
N TRP A 60 7.73 -5.17 -12.10
CA TRP A 60 8.99 -5.12 -12.83
C TRP A 60 8.78 -4.98 -14.34
N ILE A 61 7.84 -5.74 -14.90
CA ILE A 61 7.51 -5.68 -16.33
C ILE A 61 6.93 -4.30 -16.67
N MET A 62 5.94 -3.84 -15.91
CA MET A 62 5.26 -2.56 -16.15
C MET A 62 6.23 -1.38 -16.06
N MET A 63 7.03 -1.31 -15.00
CA MET A 63 8.02 -0.23 -14.82
C MET A 63 9.09 -0.22 -15.92
N ARG A 64 9.49 -1.40 -16.42
CA ARG A 64 10.44 -1.49 -17.55
C ARG A 64 9.82 -1.03 -18.86
N ARG A 65 8.56 -1.36 -19.13
CA ARG A 65 7.80 -0.88 -20.30
C ARG A 65 7.66 0.64 -20.23
N GLU A 66 7.20 1.18 -19.11
CA GLU A 66 7.07 2.63 -18.89
C GLU A 66 8.41 3.36 -19.09
N LYS A 67 9.50 2.84 -18.53
CA LYS A 67 10.84 3.42 -18.70
C LYS A 67 11.33 3.39 -20.15
N ARG A 68 10.99 2.35 -20.92
CA ARG A 68 11.36 2.22 -22.34
C ARG A 68 10.57 3.19 -23.21
N ASP A 69 9.26 3.31 -22.95
CA ASP A 69 8.32 3.98 -23.84
C ASP A 69 8.23 5.49 -23.57
N ARG A 70 8.51 5.93 -22.34
CA ARG A 70 8.46 7.34 -21.94
C ARG A 70 9.71 8.12 -22.34
N ARG A 71 9.54 9.11 -23.21
CA ARG A 71 10.64 9.99 -23.68
C ARG A 71 11.23 10.90 -22.60
N HIS A 72 10.38 11.49 -21.75
CA HIS A 72 10.82 12.38 -20.68
C HIS A 72 10.16 11.95 -19.36
N PHE A 73 10.98 11.39 -18.47
CA PHE A 73 10.56 10.99 -17.13
C PHE A 73 11.00 12.07 -16.12
N LYS A 74 10.04 12.85 -15.62
CA LYS A 74 10.30 13.86 -14.60
C LYS A 74 10.35 13.19 -13.23
N ARG A 75 11.47 13.33 -12.53
CA ARG A 75 11.64 12.80 -11.17
C ARG A 75 10.95 13.72 -10.16
N MET A 76 10.52 13.14 -9.05
CA MET A 76 10.05 13.92 -7.90
C MET A 76 11.19 14.79 -7.35
N ARG A 77 10.82 15.95 -6.80
CA ARG A 77 11.75 16.81 -6.06
C ARG A 77 11.73 16.39 -4.60
N PHE A 78 12.91 16.40 -3.98
CA PHE A 78 13.07 16.12 -2.56
C PHE A 78 13.75 17.32 -1.90
N PRO A 79 13.23 17.82 -0.76
CA PRO A 79 11.96 17.45 -0.13
C PRO A 79 10.73 17.85 -1.00
N PRO A 80 9.60 17.15 -0.86
CA PRO A 80 8.40 17.47 -1.64
C PRO A 80 7.65 18.73 -1.16
N PHE A 81 7.79 19.09 0.12
CA PHE A 81 7.17 20.26 0.75
C PHE A 81 8.25 21.19 1.33
N ASP A 82 7.91 22.46 1.49
CA ASP A 82 8.76 23.46 2.15
C ASP A 82 8.70 23.29 3.68
N ASP A 83 9.80 23.60 4.38
CA ASP A 83 9.90 23.41 5.84
C ASP A 83 9.04 24.42 6.63
N GLU A 84 8.67 25.55 6.00
CA GLU A 84 7.81 26.58 6.58
C GLU A 84 6.30 26.29 6.40
N GLU A 85 5.93 25.33 5.55
CA GLU A 85 4.54 24.96 5.32
C GLU A 85 4.06 23.97 6.41
N PRO A 86 2.88 24.21 7.03
CA PRO A 86 2.33 23.26 7.99
C PRO A 86 1.90 21.96 7.29
N PRO A 87 1.88 20.82 8.00
CA PRO A 87 1.35 19.57 7.45
C PRO A 87 -0.07 19.75 6.91
N LEU A 88 -0.30 19.24 5.70
CA LEU A 88 -1.58 19.31 5.02
C LEU A 88 -2.65 18.49 5.75
N ASP A 89 -3.84 19.06 5.94
CA ASP A 89 -4.98 18.33 6.53
C ASP A 89 -5.57 17.34 5.52
N TYR A 90 -5.78 16.10 5.97
CA TYR A 90 -6.29 15.02 5.14
C TYR A 90 -7.76 15.21 4.75
N GLY A 91 -8.59 15.69 5.68
CA GLY A 91 -10.03 15.86 5.46
C GLY A 91 -10.32 16.90 4.39
N ASP A 92 -9.63 18.03 4.45
CA ASP A 92 -9.89 19.14 3.53
C ASP A 92 -9.24 18.96 2.15
N ASN A 93 -8.09 18.29 2.06
CA ASN A 93 -7.26 18.32 0.85
C ASN A 93 -7.12 16.97 0.13
N VAL A 94 -7.40 15.86 0.81
CA VAL A 94 -7.10 14.52 0.27
C VAL A 94 -8.35 13.64 0.20
N LEU A 95 -9.25 13.71 1.18
CA LEU A 95 -10.39 12.79 1.30
C LEU A 95 -11.28 12.76 0.05
N ASP A 96 -11.56 13.91 -0.55
CA ASP A 96 -12.46 14.05 -1.70
C ASP A 96 -11.73 13.92 -3.05
N VAL A 97 -10.41 13.72 -3.05
CA VAL A 97 -9.61 13.60 -4.27
C VAL A 97 -9.53 12.13 -4.68
N GLU A 98 -10.03 11.82 -5.87
CA GLU A 98 -9.93 10.46 -6.41
C GLU A 98 -8.47 10.06 -6.63
N PRO A 99 -8.02 8.91 -6.07
CA PRO A 99 -6.67 8.42 -6.27
C PRO A 99 -6.39 8.15 -7.75
N LEU A 100 -5.13 8.33 -8.14
CA LEU A 100 -4.69 7.93 -9.47
C LEU A 100 -4.77 6.40 -9.63
N GLU A 101 -4.81 5.95 -10.88
CA GLU A 101 -4.75 4.53 -11.19
C GLU A 101 -3.44 3.92 -10.65
N PRO A 102 -3.53 2.75 -10.00
CA PRO A 102 -2.36 2.05 -9.51
C PRO A 102 -1.62 1.42 -10.69
N ILE A 103 -0.40 0.93 -10.44
CA ILE A 103 0.30 0.15 -11.45
C ILE A 103 -0.32 -1.26 -11.45
N ALA A 104 -0.92 -1.66 -12.57
CA ALA A 104 -1.41 -3.01 -12.80
C ALA A 104 -1.12 -3.41 -14.24
N ILE A 105 -0.79 -4.67 -14.49
CA ILE A 105 -0.74 -5.18 -15.86
C ILE A 105 -2.14 -5.58 -16.29
N ASP A 106 -2.49 -5.35 -17.54
CA ASP A 106 -3.67 -5.95 -18.14
C ASP A 106 -3.43 -7.46 -18.22
N LEU A 107 -4.21 -8.22 -17.46
CA LEU A 107 -4.18 -9.68 -17.43
C LEU A 107 -5.07 -10.23 -18.54
N ASP A 108 -4.72 -11.38 -19.08
CA ASP A 108 -5.52 -12.03 -20.12
C ASP A 108 -6.69 -12.82 -19.51
N ASP A 109 -7.89 -12.64 -20.06
CA ASP A 109 -9.11 -13.26 -19.54
C ASP A 109 -9.12 -14.80 -19.64
N GLU A 110 -8.35 -15.39 -20.56
CA GLU A 110 -8.28 -16.84 -20.78
C GLU A 110 -7.04 -17.46 -20.13
N GLU A 111 -5.85 -16.88 -20.37
CA GLU A 111 -4.58 -17.43 -19.85
C GLU A 111 -4.41 -17.18 -18.35
N ASP A 112 -4.79 -15.98 -17.86
CA ASP A 112 -4.62 -15.56 -16.46
C ASP A 112 -5.93 -15.66 -15.64
N ALA A 113 -6.95 -16.32 -16.19
CA ALA A 113 -8.29 -16.45 -15.60
C ALA A 113 -8.28 -16.88 -14.12
N ALA A 114 -7.30 -17.69 -13.72
CA ALA A 114 -7.17 -18.21 -12.36
C ALA A 114 -6.83 -17.13 -11.31
N VAL A 115 -6.15 -16.06 -11.72
CA VAL A 115 -5.66 -14.98 -10.83
C VAL A 115 -6.30 -13.62 -11.13
N HIS A 116 -6.90 -13.45 -12.30
CA HIS A 116 -7.45 -12.19 -12.81
C HIS A 116 -8.32 -11.43 -11.80
N GLY A 117 -9.19 -12.13 -11.08
CA GLY A 117 -10.16 -11.51 -10.17
C GLY A 117 -9.63 -11.10 -8.78
N TRP A 118 -8.40 -11.46 -8.41
CA TRP A 118 -7.92 -11.27 -7.03
C TRP A 118 -6.43 -10.94 -6.89
N LEU A 119 -5.64 -11.00 -7.98
CA LEU A 119 -4.19 -10.84 -7.93
C LEU A 119 -3.75 -9.52 -7.29
N TYR A 120 -4.50 -8.43 -7.53
CA TYR A 120 -4.15 -7.09 -7.07
C TYR A 120 -4.92 -6.65 -5.81
N ASP A 121 -5.69 -7.55 -5.20
CA ASP A 121 -6.34 -7.27 -3.92
C ASP A 121 -5.30 -7.07 -2.80
N HIS A 122 -5.66 -6.28 -1.78
CA HIS A 122 -4.80 -6.06 -0.62
C HIS A 122 -4.56 -7.36 0.18
N TYR A 123 -5.61 -8.17 0.36
CA TYR A 123 -5.54 -9.50 0.97
C TYR A 123 -6.13 -10.55 0.01
N PRO A 124 -5.35 -11.03 -0.98
CA PRO A 124 -5.78 -12.02 -1.95
C PRO A 124 -6.43 -13.25 -1.30
N LEU A 125 -7.57 -13.70 -1.81
CA LEU A 125 -8.20 -14.98 -1.38
C LEU A 125 -8.63 -15.07 0.10
N ARG A 126 -8.61 -13.96 0.88
CA ARG A 126 -8.85 -13.95 2.35
C ARG A 126 -10.14 -14.65 2.80
N PHE A 127 -11.19 -14.59 2.01
CA PHE A 127 -12.51 -15.18 2.31
C PHE A 127 -12.82 -16.45 1.52
N THR A 128 -11.78 -17.14 1.04
CA THR A 128 -11.90 -18.38 0.29
C THR A 128 -11.39 -19.57 1.09
N LYS A 129 -11.62 -20.79 0.58
CA LYS A 129 -11.10 -22.03 1.16
C LYS A 129 -9.56 -22.16 1.10
N PHE A 130 -8.89 -21.30 0.33
CA PHE A 130 -7.44 -21.36 0.12
C PHE A 130 -6.64 -20.68 1.24
N VAL A 131 -7.31 -19.94 2.13
CA VAL A 131 -6.65 -19.28 3.25
C VAL A 131 -7.45 -19.58 4.51
N ASN A 132 -6.80 -19.64 5.67
CA ASN A 132 -7.46 -19.88 6.96
C ASN A 132 -8.39 -18.77 7.48
N GLY A 133 -8.84 -17.88 6.59
CA GLY A 133 -9.75 -16.79 6.90
C GLY A 133 -9.05 -15.49 7.31
N PRO A 134 -9.71 -14.63 8.12
CA PRO A 134 -9.28 -13.26 8.35
C PRO A 134 -7.89 -13.10 8.99
N SER A 135 -7.37 -14.15 9.64
CA SER A 135 -6.06 -14.12 10.29
C SER A 135 -4.87 -14.15 9.32
N TYR A 136 -5.11 -14.63 8.08
CA TYR A 136 -4.16 -14.66 6.97
C TYR A 136 -2.80 -15.26 7.34
N ARG A 137 -2.80 -16.41 8.04
CA ARG A 137 -1.57 -17.05 8.55
C ARG A 137 -1.12 -18.25 7.74
N THR A 138 -2.06 -18.97 7.13
CA THR A 138 -1.78 -20.17 6.35
C THR A 138 -2.57 -20.11 5.06
N TRP A 139 -1.89 -20.45 3.97
CA TRP A 139 -2.39 -20.54 2.61
C TRP A 139 -2.05 -21.92 2.03
#